data_AF-A0A0Q6UAV7-F1
#
_entry.id   AF-A0A0Q6UAV7-F1
#
_cell.length_a   1.000
_cell.length_b   1.000
_cell.length_c   1.000
_cell.angle_alpha   90.00
_cell.angle_beta   90.00
_cell.angle_gamma   90.00
#
_symmetry.space_group_name_H-M   'P 1'
#
loop_
_entity.id
_entity.type
_entity.pdbx_description
1 polymer ?
#
loop_
_entity_poly.entity_id
_entity_poly.type
_entity_poly.pdbx_seq_one_letter_code
_entity_poly.pdbx_strand_id
1 'polypeptide(L)'
;MARTPDNDPDAGMRAVARVRGVREQDSRLGLTRAAADQREAGRRRDAVAARLATATDPAAIDPSGFATARLAASGLATELIASETALASATTVTMAARAHWQRDHTRLAAVELLLERRAEDRRAERLRRERVEVDDLVAARWLRARRAPQEGGAA
;
A
#
# COMPACT_ATOMS: atom_id res chain seq x y z
N MET A 1 -17.96 -7.23 33.59
CA MET A 1 -16.93 -6.19 33.78
C MET A 1 -16.47 -5.71 32.42
N ALA A 2 -16.86 -4.50 32.02
CA ALA A 2 -16.44 -3.88 30.77
C ALA A 2 -14.94 -3.54 30.85
N ARG A 3 -14.13 -3.98 29.89
CA ARG A 3 -12.74 -3.51 29.73
C ARG A 3 -12.80 -2.01 29.52
N THR A 4 -12.29 -1.24 30.47
CA THR A 4 -11.97 0.16 30.25
C THR A 4 -10.95 0.24 29.11
N PRO A 5 -11.16 1.09 28.08
CA PRO A 5 -10.27 1.21 26.93
C PRO A 5 -8.84 1.69 27.25
N ASP A 6 -8.57 2.10 28.50
CA ASP A 6 -7.29 2.65 28.96
C ASP A 6 -6.14 1.64 29.15
N ASN A 7 -6.40 0.32 29.11
CA ASN A 7 -5.38 -0.70 29.39
C ASN A 7 -5.02 -1.58 28.19
N ASP A 8 -5.16 -1.06 26.98
CA ASP A 8 -4.64 -1.76 25.79
C ASP A 8 -3.16 -1.42 25.57
N PRO A 9 -2.23 -2.38 25.76
CA PRO A 9 -0.79 -2.13 25.65
C PRO A 9 -0.35 -1.71 24.23
N ASP A 10 -1.21 -1.90 23.23
CA ASP A 10 -0.95 -1.52 21.85
C ASP A 10 -1.75 -0.29 21.38
N ALA A 11 -2.44 0.43 22.27
CA ALA A 11 -3.27 1.58 21.88
C ALA A 11 -2.49 2.62 21.06
N GLY A 12 -1.27 2.96 21.49
CA GLY A 12 -0.37 3.87 20.79
C GLY A 12 0.07 3.33 19.42
N MET A 13 0.43 2.05 19.34
CA MET A 13 0.82 1.41 18.07
C MET A 13 -0.34 1.31 17.08
N ARG A 14 -1.57 1.06 17.56
CA ARG A 14 -2.77 1.09 16.72
C ARG A 14 -3.09 2.50 16.24
N ALA A 15 -2.83 3.54 17.05
CA ALA A 15 -2.95 4.92 16.60
C ALA A 15 -1.95 5.23 15.47
N VAL A 16 -0.70 4.77 15.60
CA VAL A 16 0.31 4.88 14.54
C VAL A 16 -0.13 4.14 13.27
N ALA A 17 -0.66 2.91 13.40
CA ALA A 17 -1.18 2.15 12.26
C ALA A 17 -2.29 2.93 11.53
N ARG A 18 -3.25 3.53 12.27
CA ARG A 18 -4.31 4.35 11.67
C ARG A 18 -3.75 5.54 10.89
N VAL A 19 -2.84 6.31 11.48
CA VAL A 19 -2.22 7.47 10.80
C VAL A 19 -1.44 7.03 9.56
N ARG A 20 -0.70 5.92 9.65
CA ARG A 20 0.01 5.35 8.49
C ARG A 20 -0.93 4.84 7.41
N GLY A 21 -2.07 4.26 7.79
CA GLY A 21 -3.13 3.86 6.88
C GLY A 21 -3.66 5.03 6.07
N VAL A 22 -3.94 6.17 6.72
CA VAL A 22 -4.36 7.40 6.02
C VAL A 22 -3.26 7.88 5.06
N ARG A 23 -1.99 7.91 5.50
CA ARG A 23 -0.87 8.33 4.63
C ARG A 23 -0.66 7.41 3.43
N GLU A 24 -0.78 6.09 3.62
CA GLU A 24 -0.74 5.12 2.54
C GLU A 24 -1.88 5.40 1.55
N GLN A 25 -3.11 5.59 2.04
CA GLN A 25 -4.27 5.89 1.21
C GLN A 25 -4.08 7.19 0.41
N ASP A 26 -3.58 8.25 1.04
CA ASP A 26 -3.29 9.52 0.39
C ASP A 26 -2.21 9.37 -0.68
N SER A 27 -1.11 8.67 -0.38
CA SER A 27 -0.04 8.41 -1.34
C SER A 27 -0.52 7.55 -2.52
N ARG A 28 -1.44 6.60 -2.27
CA ARG A 28 -2.08 5.79 -3.30
C ARG A 28 -2.95 6.62 -4.22
N LEU A 29 -3.75 7.55 -3.68
CA LEU A 29 -4.53 8.50 -4.47
C LEU A 29 -3.61 9.40 -5.32
N GLY A 30 -2.50 9.88 -4.74
CA GLY A 30 -1.48 10.63 -5.44
C GLY A 30 -0.87 9.85 -6.62
N LEU A 31 -0.56 8.57 -6.42
CA LEU A 31 -0.09 7.67 -7.48
C LEU A 31 -1.13 7.46 -8.58
N THR A 32 -2.40 7.24 -8.22
CA THR A 32 -3.48 7.08 -9.20
C THR A 32 -3.63 8.33 -10.07
N ARG A 33 -3.56 9.52 -9.47
CA ARG A 33 -3.61 10.80 -10.19
C ARG A 33 -2.40 10.96 -11.11
N ALA A 34 -1.18 10.77 -10.61
CA ALA A 34 0.04 10.88 -11.42
C ALA A 34 0.01 9.92 -12.62
N ALA A 35 -0.44 8.68 -12.42
CA ALA A 35 -0.58 7.71 -13.50
C ALA A 35 -1.65 8.10 -14.53
N ALA A 36 -2.74 8.76 -14.11
CA ALA A 36 -3.74 9.31 -15.03
C ALA A 36 -3.16 10.46 -15.86
N ASP A 37 -2.41 11.37 -15.22
CA ASP A 37 -1.75 12.50 -15.88
C ASP A 37 -0.69 12.01 -16.89
N GLN A 38 0.08 10.98 -16.56
CA GLN A 38 1.04 10.35 -17.47
C GLN A 38 0.35 9.73 -18.70
N ARG A 39 -0.76 9.01 -18.51
CA ARG A 39 -1.54 8.44 -19.63
C ARG A 39 -2.10 9.54 -20.52
N GLU A 40 -2.60 10.62 -19.94
CA GLU A 40 -3.12 11.76 -20.69
C GLU A 40 -2.01 12.49 -21.48
N ALA A 41 -0.83 12.67 -20.88
CA ALA A 41 0.32 13.21 -21.61
C ALA A 41 0.73 12.30 -22.79
N GLY A 42 0.70 10.99 -22.60
CA GLY A 42 0.96 10.01 -23.66
C GLY A 42 -0.04 10.12 -24.81
N ARG A 43 -1.35 10.15 -24.50
CA ARG A 43 -2.40 10.35 -25.49
C ARG A 43 -2.22 11.65 -26.29
N ARG A 44 -1.89 12.75 -25.63
CA ARG A 44 -1.63 14.03 -26.30
C ARG A 44 -0.44 13.95 -27.25
N ARG A 45 0.67 13.36 -26.80
CA ARG A 45 1.85 13.14 -27.63
C ARG A 45 1.52 12.31 -28.87
N ASP A 46 0.79 11.21 -28.70
CA ASP A 46 0.43 10.32 -29.80
C ASP A 46 -0.54 10.98 -30.79
N ALA A 47 -1.48 11.80 -30.30
CA ALA A 47 -2.36 12.59 -31.16
C ALA A 47 -1.59 13.62 -32.01
N VAL A 48 -0.60 14.30 -31.44
CA VAL A 48 0.25 15.25 -32.19
C VAL A 48 1.14 14.51 -33.20
N ALA A 49 1.72 13.38 -32.81
CA ALA A 49 2.51 12.54 -33.71
C ALA A 49 1.69 12.05 -34.92
N ALA A 50 0.45 11.62 -34.69
CA ALA A 50 -0.46 11.21 -35.77
C ALA A 50 -0.79 12.37 -36.71
N ARG A 51 -1.11 13.56 -36.16
CA ARG A 51 -1.35 14.78 -36.95
C ARG A 51 -0.14 15.17 -37.80
N LEU A 52 1.07 15.09 -37.24
CA LEU A 52 2.30 15.38 -37.96
C LEU A 52 2.51 14.41 -39.13
N ALA A 53 2.31 13.11 -38.91
CA ALA A 53 2.43 12.10 -39.96
C ALA A 53 1.46 12.34 -41.13
N THR A 54 0.20 12.71 -40.84
CA THR A 54 -0.78 13.07 -41.88
C THR A 54 -0.43 14.38 -42.60
N ALA A 55 0.10 15.38 -41.88
CA ALA A 55 0.47 16.67 -42.48
C ALA A 55 1.66 16.58 -43.45
N THR A 56 2.50 15.54 -43.32
CA THR A 56 3.63 15.28 -44.21
C THR A 56 3.27 14.46 -45.46
N ASP A 57 2.02 14.06 -45.64
CA ASP A 57 1.55 13.34 -46.83
C ASP A 57 1.44 14.30 -48.04
N PRO A 58 2.25 14.14 -49.10
CA PRO A 58 2.36 15.10 -50.19
C PRO A 58 1.20 14.95 -51.20
N ALA A 59 -0.03 15.28 -50.79
CA ALA A 59 -1.19 15.33 -51.69
C ALA A 59 -1.27 16.65 -52.49
N ALA A 60 -0.58 17.71 -52.04
CA ALA A 60 -0.63 19.03 -52.67
C ALA A 60 0.44 19.16 -53.76
N ILE A 61 -0.01 19.32 -55.02
CA ILE A 61 0.85 19.44 -56.21
C ILE A 61 1.30 20.90 -56.43
N ASP A 62 0.64 21.88 -55.80
CA ASP A 62 0.95 23.30 -55.99
C ASP A 62 1.95 23.87 -54.93
N PRO A 63 2.81 24.84 -55.32
CA PRO A 63 3.82 25.43 -54.43
C PRO A 63 3.27 26.14 -53.19
N SER A 64 2.05 26.69 -53.26
CA SER A 64 1.44 27.39 -52.12
C SER A 64 0.93 26.40 -51.07
N GLY A 65 0.33 25.29 -51.50
CA GLY A 65 -0.06 24.17 -50.66
C GLY A 65 1.15 23.54 -49.96
N PHE A 66 2.27 23.40 -50.68
CA PHE A 66 3.52 22.94 -50.08
C PHE A 66 4.04 23.88 -48.98
N ALA A 67 4.07 25.19 -49.23
CA ALA A 67 4.53 26.18 -48.24
C ALA A 67 3.65 26.17 -46.98
N THR A 68 2.33 26.10 -47.12
CA THR A 68 1.39 26.02 -46.00
C THR A 68 1.55 24.70 -45.23
N ALA A 69 1.68 23.57 -45.93
CA ALA A 69 1.90 22.26 -45.29
C ALA A 69 3.21 22.24 -44.49
N ARG A 70 4.28 22.82 -45.03
CA ARG A 70 5.57 22.94 -44.35
C ARG A 70 5.48 23.79 -43.08
N LEU A 71 4.77 24.92 -43.11
CA LEU A 71 4.55 25.76 -41.92
C LEU A 71 3.73 25.00 -40.86
N ALA A 72 2.66 24.31 -41.26
CA ALA A 72 1.86 23.49 -40.35
C ALA A 72 2.67 22.35 -39.72
N ALA A 73 3.49 21.65 -40.51
CA ALA A 73 4.38 20.60 -40.03
C ALA A 73 5.42 21.13 -39.03
N SER A 74 5.97 22.33 -39.27
CA SER A 74 6.90 22.97 -38.31
C SER A 74 6.22 23.29 -36.98
N GLY A 75 4.96 23.74 -37.01
CA GLY A 75 4.16 23.96 -35.80
C GLY A 75 3.92 22.67 -35.03
N LEU A 76 3.52 21.61 -35.74
CA LEU A 76 3.29 20.28 -35.16
C LEU A 76 4.56 19.64 -34.60
N ALA A 77 5.72 19.84 -35.24
CA ALA A 77 7.01 19.38 -34.72
C ALA A 77 7.36 20.07 -33.39
N THR A 78 7.10 21.38 -33.27
CA THR A 78 7.29 22.12 -32.02
C THR A 78 6.35 21.63 -30.93
N GLU A 79 5.08 21.39 -31.26
CA GLU A 79 4.07 20.83 -30.36
C GLU A 79 4.47 19.41 -29.90
N LEU A 80 5.04 18.59 -30.79
CA LEU A 80 5.50 17.25 -30.49
C LEU A 80 6.63 17.27 -29.43
N ILE A 81 7.64 18.11 -29.61
CA ILE A 81 8.75 18.28 -28.65
C ILE A 81 8.22 18.71 -27.28
N ALA A 82 7.26 19.65 -27.24
CA ALA A 82 6.63 20.08 -26.01
C ALA A 82 5.84 18.94 -25.33
N SER A 83 5.11 18.14 -26.11
CA SER A 83 4.36 16.99 -25.62
C SER A 83 5.26 15.85 -25.09
N GLU A 84 6.42 15.62 -25.71
CA GLU A 84 7.41 14.65 -25.25
C GLU A 84 8.05 15.10 -23.93
N THR A 85 8.36 16.39 -23.80
CA THR A 85 8.85 16.99 -22.55
C THR A 85 7.81 16.87 -21.42
N ALA A 86 6.53 17.09 -21.73
CA ALA A 86 5.44 16.91 -20.78
C ALA A 86 5.27 15.44 -20.36
N LEU A 87 5.37 14.50 -21.29
CA LEU A 87 5.31 13.06 -21.00
C LEU A 87 6.50 12.61 -20.14
N ALA A 88 7.71 13.08 -20.43
CA ALA A 88 8.89 12.79 -19.62
C ALA A 88 8.70 13.30 -18.18
N SER A 89 8.21 14.55 -18.03
CA SER A 89 7.92 15.14 -16.72
C SER A 89 6.85 14.34 -15.95
N ALA A 90 5.75 13.97 -16.60
CA ALA A 90 4.70 13.16 -15.98
C ALA A 90 5.18 11.75 -15.59
N THR A 91 6.11 11.18 -16.37
CA THR A 91 6.76 9.91 -16.06
C THR A 91 7.61 10.03 -14.79
N THR A 92 8.44 11.08 -14.67
CA THR A 92 9.23 11.34 -13.45
C THR A 92 8.34 11.53 -12.22
N VAL A 93 7.26 12.29 -12.33
CA VAL A 93 6.29 12.48 -11.23
C VAL A 93 5.64 11.15 -10.84
N THR A 94 5.26 10.31 -11.81
CA THR A 94 4.66 8.99 -11.53
C THR A 94 5.66 8.06 -10.84
N MET A 95 6.93 8.07 -11.24
CA MET A 95 7.99 7.32 -10.57
C MET A 95 8.18 7.78 -9.12
N ALA A 96 8.21 9.09 -8.89
CA ALA A 96 8.33 9.65 -7.54
C ALA A 96 7.11 9.30 -6.67
N ALA A 97 5.90 9.38 -7.21
CA ALA A 97 4.66 9.01 -6.52
C ALA A 97 4.65 7.51 -6.17
N ARG A 98 5.12 6.63 -7.08
CA ARG A 98 5.24 5.20 -6.83
C ARG A 98 6.23 4.90 -5.70
N ALA A 99 7.40 5.53 -5.72
CA ALA A 99 8.40 5.37 -4.66
C ALA A 99 7.88 5.90 -3.32
N HIS A 100 7.09 6.98 -3.32
CA HIS A 100 6.46 7.49 -2.11
C HIS A 100 5.45 6.51 -1.53
N TRP A 101 4.52 6.02 -2.37
CA TRP A 101 3.52 5.03 -1.98
C TRP A 101 4.15 3.74 -1.44
N GLN A 102 5.17 3.19 -2.13
CA GLN A 102 5.88 2.00 -1.66
C GLN A 102 6.49 2.19 -0.26
N ARG A 103 7.11 3.34 0.00
CA ARG A 103 7.67 3.64 1.34
C ARG A 103 6.58 3.67 2.41
N ASP A 104 5.43 4.29 2.14
CA ASP A 104 4.35 4.36 3.13
C ASP A 104 3.66 3.02 3.34
N HIS A 105 3.47 2.25 2.26
CA HIS A 105 2.96 0.89 2.31
C HIS A 105 3.88 -0.03 3.14
N THR A 106 5.19 -0.05 2.88
CA THR A 106 6.15 -0.85 3.66
C THR A 106 6.16 -0.46 5.13
N ARG A 107 6.06 0.84 5.44
CA ARG A 107 6.02 1.32 6.83
C ARG A 107 4.73 0.92 7.55
N LEU A 108 3.59 0.91 6.85
CA LEU A 108 2.33 0.42 7.40
C LEU A 108 2.39 -1.09 7.67
N ALA A 109 2.81 -1.87 6.66
CA ALA A 109 2.93 -3.32 6.76
C ALA A 109 3.84 -3.76 7.92
N ALA A 110 4.96 -3.05 8.14
CA ALA A 110 5.86 -3.33 9.25
C ALA A 110 5.18 -3.13 10.62
N VAL A 111 4.34 -2.10 10.76
CA VAL A 111 3.60 -1.83 12.00
C VAL A 111 2.51 -2.88 12.22
N GLU A 112 1.79 -3.25 11.16
CA GLU A 112 0.75 -4.28 11.22
C GLU A 112 1.32 -5.63 11.61
N LEU A 113 2.44 -6.03 11.00
CA LEU A 113 3.15 -7.27 11.34
C LEU A 113 3.60 -7.30 12.80
N LEU A 114 4.10 -6.18 13.33
CA LEU A 114 4.49 -6.10 14.74
C LEU A 114 3.30 -6.24 15.68
N LEU A 115 2.16 -5.62 15.34
CA LEU A 115 0.92 -5.74 16.11
C LEU A 115 0.40 -7.19 16.10
N GLU A 116 0.43 -7.85 14.94
CA GLU A 116 0.07 -9.25 14.80
C GLU A 116 0.95 -10.15 15.67
N ARG A 117 2.28 -9.97 15.57
CA ARG A 117 3.23 -10.76 16.37
C ARG A 117 3.01 -10.59 17.87
N ARG A 118 2.78 -9.37 18.35
CA ARG A 118 2.46 -9.11 19.77
C ARG A 118 1.15 -9.77 20.19
N ALA A 119 0.16 -9.81 19.31
CA ALA A 119 -1.10 -10.49 19.59
C ALA A 119 -0.90 -12.01 19.69
N GLU A 120 -0.08 -12.60 18.82
CA GLU A 120 0.33 -14.00 18.87
C GLU A 120 1.08 -14.34 20.16
N ASP A 121 2.10 -13.57 20.52
CA ASP A 121 2.90 -13.80 21.72
C ASP A 121 2.02 -13.78 22.98
N ARG A 122 1.06 -12.85 23.06
CA ARG A 122 0.09 -12.81 24.17
C ARG A 122 -0.90 -13.97 24.14
N ARG A 123 -1.32 -14.45 22.96
CA ARG A 123 -2.16 -15.66 22.85
C ARG A 123 -1.38 -16.87 23.37
N ALA A 124 -0.13 -17.03 22.93
CA ALA A 124 0.75 -18.11 23.36
C ALA A 124 1.01 -18.06 24.87
N GLU A 125 1.23 -16.88 25.44
CA GLU A 125 1.41 -16.72 26.88
C GLU A 125 0.17 -17.09 27.68
N ARG A 126 -1.04 -16.68 27.22
CA ARG A 126 -2.28 -17.11 27.88
C ARG A 126 -2.46 -18.63 27.83
N LEU A 127 -2.21 -19.25 26.68
CA LEU A 127 -2.27 -20.70 26.54
C LEU A 127 -1.26 -21.42 27.45
N ARG A 128 -0.06 -20.86 27.64
CA ARG A 128 0.92 -21.41 28.59
C ARG A 128 0.41 -21.33 30.03
N ARG A 129 -0.14 -20.19 30.45
CA ARG A 129 -0.70 -20.02 31.81
C ARG A 129 -1.88 -20.96 32.05
N GLU A 130 -2.80 -21.04 31.10
CA GLU A 130 -3.94 -21.95 31.18
C GLU A 130 -3.50 -23.42 31.31
N ARG A 131 -2.43 -23.83 30.59
CA ARG A 131 -1.86 -25.18 30.73
C ARG A 131 -1.28 -25.43 32.12
N VAL A 132 -0.49 -24.50 32.65
CA VAL A 132 0.09 -24.60 34.01
C VAL A 132 -1.03 -24.70 35.06
N GLU A 133 -2.07 -23.87 34.95
CA GLU A 133 -3.22 -23.90 35.85
C GLU A 133 -3.95 -25.26 35.79
N VAL A 134 -4.14 -25.84 34.60
CA VAL A 134 -4.74 -27.17 34.45
C VAL A 134 -3.86 -28.25 35.09
N ASP A 135 -2.54 -28.21 34.85
CA ASP A 135 -1.60 -29.17 35.42
C ASP A 135 -1.58 -29.11 36.96
N ASP A 136 -1.59 -27.91 37.53
CA ASP A 136 -1.67 -27.68 38.98
C ASP A 136 -2.97 -28.24 39.58
N LEU A 137 -4.10 -28.05 38.90
CA LEU A 137 -5.39 -28.60 39.31
C LEU A 137 -5.41 -30.13 39.27
N VAL A 138 -4.83 -30.73 38.22
CA VAL A 138 -4.71 -32.19 38.08
C VAL A 138 -3.79 -32.76 39.18
N ALA A 139 -2.64 -32.13 39.42
CA ALA A 139 -1.71 -32.52 40.48
C ALA A 139 -2.36 -32.44 41.87
N ALA A 140 -3.05 -31.32 42.18
CA ALA A 140 -3.76 -31.15 43.44
C ALA A 140 -4.89 -32.17 43.64
N ARG A 141 -5.60 -32.54 42.56
CA ARG A 141 -6.61 -33.61 42.59
C ARG A 141 -5.98 -34.97 42.87
N TRP A 142 -4.88 -35.30 42.19
CA TRP A 142 -4.17 -36.56 42.36
C TRP A 142 -3.59 -36.73 43.78
N LEU A 143 -2.99 -35.67 44.33
CA LEU A 143 -2.49 -35.65 45.71
C LEU A 143 -3.61 -35.86 46.73
N ARG A 144 -4.79 -35.26 46.53
CA ARG A 144 -5.97 -35.48 47.39
C ARG A 144 -6.45 -36.92 47.35
N ALA A 145 -6.53 -37.54 46.17
CA ALA A 145 -6.96 -38.92 46.03
C ALA A 145 -6.02 -39.92 46.75
N ARG A 146 -4.70 -39.65 46.74
CA ARG A 146 -3.71 -40.51 47.43
C ARG A 146 -3.65 -40.34 48.94
N ARG A 147 -4.15 -39.22 49.48
CA ARG A 147 -4.28 -39.01 50.93
C ARG A 147 -5.49 -39.72 51.52
N ALA A 148 -6.44 -40.13 50.68
CA ALA A 148 -7.71 -40.73 51.08
C ALA A 148 -7.74 -42.23 51.46
N PRO A 149 -6.63 -43.01 51.51
CA PRO A 149 -6.68 -44.36 52.08
C PRO A 149 -5.75 -44.53 53.30
N GLN A 150 -6.20 -44.13 54.50
CA GLN A 150 -5.71 -44.66 55.80
C GLN A 150 -6.74 -44.61 56.97
N GLU A 151 -8.02 -44.27 56.75
CA GLU A 151 -9.03 -44.20 57.83
C GLU A 151 -10.09 -45.33 57.81
N GLY A 152 -9.92 -46.38 56.99
CA GLY A 152 -10.94 -47.44 56.82
C GLY A 152 -10.51 -48.87 57.15
N GLY A 153 -9.35 -49.08 57.79
CA GLY A 153 -8.76 -50.42 58.00
C GLY A 153 -8.41 -50.71 59.46
N ALA A 154 -9.38 -50.61 60.36
CA ALA A 154 -9.30 -51.16 61.70
C ALA A 154 -10.68 -51.66 62.13
N ALA A 155 -10.96 -52.93 61.82
CA ALA A 155 -11.96 -53.76 62.46
C ALA A 155 -11.45 -55.21 62.43
#